data_AF-A0A0E3NA16-F1
#
_entry.id   AF-A0A0E3NA16-F1
#
_cell.length_a   1.000
_cell.length_b   1.000
_cell.length_c   1.000
_cell.angle_alpha   90.00
_cell.angle_beta   90.00
_cell.angle_gamma   90.00
#
_symmetry.space_group_name_H-M   'P 1'
#
loop_
_entity.id
_entity.type
_entity.pdbx_description
1 polymer ?
#
loop_
_entity_poly.entity_id
_entity_poly.type
_entity_poly.pdbx_seq_one_letter_code
_entity_poly.pdbx_strand_id
1 'polypeptide(L)' 'MRAEERDPEDSLIDILDSIEKIESFIEGFEFEDFSADDKTIYAAILALEIIGEATKDFAGFLETETS' A
#
# COMPACT_ATOMS: atom_id res chain seq x y z
N MET A 1 22.28 -16.01 0.56
CA MET A 1 20.92 -15.98 -0.03
C MET A 1 20.85 -14.68 -0.80
N ARG A 2 20.89 -14.70 -2.13
CA ARG A 2 20.58 -13.48 -2.90
C ARG A 2 19.10 -13.20 -2.57
N ALA A 3 18.78 -11.97 -2.17
CA ALA A 3 17.39 -11.54 -2.13
C ALA A 3 16.81 -11.89 -3.52
N GLU A 4 15.78 -12.74 -3.54
CA GLU A 4 15.04 -12.95 -4.78
C GLU A 4 14.51 -11.57 -5.19
N GLU A 5 14.82 -11.18 -6.42
CA GLU A 5 14.36 -9.94 -7.02
C GLU A 5 12.83 -10.04 -7.04
N ARG A 6 12.13 -9.15 -6.31
CA ARG A 6 10.65 -9.17 -6.26
C ARG A 6 10.12 -8.96 -7.66
N ASP A 7 9.10 -9.73 -8.03
CA ASP A 7 8.41 -9.50 -9.29
C ASP A 7 7.70 -8.13 -9.22
N PRO A 8 7.82 -7.25 -10.23
CA PRO A 8 7.04 -6.02 -10.28
C PRO A 8 5.53 -6.27 -10.13
N GLU A 9 5.01 -7.43 -10.55
CA GLU A 9 3.62 -7.84 -10.33
C GLU A 9 3.27 -7.90 -8.83
N ASP A 10 4.16 -8.40 -7.98
CA ASP A 10 3.94 -8.46 -6.51
C ASP A 10 3.78 -7.06 -5.92
N SER A 11 4.52 -6.08 -6.44
CA SER A 11 4.40 -4.68 -5.99
C SER A 11 3.05 -4.08 -6.37
N LEU A 12 2.53 -4.41 -7.57
CA LEU A 12 1.21 -3.97 -8.00
C LEU A 12 0.09 -4.62 -7.17
N ILE A 13 0.24 -5.91 -6.83
CA ILE A 13 -0.68 -6.63 -5.96
C ILE A 13 -0.71 -5.99 -4.56
N ASP A 14 0.45 -5.71 -3.95
CA ASP A 14 0.53 -5.05 -2.64
C ASP A 14 -0.19 -3.69 -2.63
N ILE A 15 -0.04 -2.91 -3.70
CA ILE A 15 -0.71 -1.63 -3.86
C ILE A 15 -2.22 -1.84 -3.92
N LEU A 16 -2.69 -2.75 -4.77
CA LEU A 16 -4.12 -3.01 -4.96
C LEU A 16 -4.77 -3.51 -3.66
N ASP A 17 -4.18 -4.52 -3.02
CA ASP A 17 -4.66 -5.09 -1.76
C ASP A 17 -4.70 -4.04 -0.64
N SER A 18 -3.74 -3.11 -0.61
CA SER A 18 -3.69 -2.05 0.38
C SER A 18 -4.76 -0.99 0.14
N ILE A 19 -5.04 -0.65 -1.12
CA ILE A 19 -6.16 0.24 -1.48
C ILE A 19 -7.49 -0.40 -1.07
N GLU A 20 -7.73 -1.66 -1.42
CA GLU A 20 -8.96 -2.37 -1.05
C GLU A 20 -9.15 -2.44 0.47
N LYS A 21 -8.05 -2.65 1.23
CA LYS A 21 -8.08 -2.59 2.69
C LYS A 21 -8.49 -1.22 3.20
N ILE A 22 -7.90 -0.14 2.70
CA ILE A 22 -8.25 1.23 3.11
C ILE A 22 -9.74 1.48 2.87
N GLU A 23 -10.25 1.12 1.68
CA GLU A 23 -11.68 1.26 1.35
C GLU A 23 -12.55 0.47 2.34
N SER A 24 -12.17 -0.78 2.65
CA SER A 24 -12.91 -1.62 3.61
C SER A 24 -12.88 -1.09 5.04
N PHE A 25 -11.79 -0.43 5.45
CA PHE A 25 -11.63 0.09 6.82
C PHE A 25 -12.51 1.32 7.06
N ILE A 26 -12.69 2.14 6.04
CA ILE A 26 -13.48 3.37 6.12
C ILE A 26 -14.92 3.20 5.61
N GLU A 27 -15.30 2.00 5.16
CA GLU A 27 -16.65 1.73 4.66
C GLU A 27 -17.68 1.99 5.77
N GLY A 28 -18.67 2.85 5.47
CA GLY A 28 -19.73 3.21 6.41
C GLY A 28 -19.32 4.19 7.50
N PHE A 29 -18.09 4.72 7.49
CA PHE A 29 -17.69 5.83 8.35
C PHE A 29 -18.13 7.17 7.77
N GLU A 30 -18.72 8.01 8.61
CA GLU A 30 -18.69 9.46 8.40
C GLU A 30 -17.34 10.02 8.85
N PHE A 31 -16.99 11.23 8.41
CA PHE A 31 -15.68 11.82 8.70
C PHE A 31 -15.43 11.98 10.21
N GLU A 32 -16.42 12.45 10.97
CA GLU A 32 -16.31 12.62 12.41
C GLU A 32 -16.04 11.28 13.12
N ASP A 33 -16.74 10.22 12.72
CA ASP A 33 -16.54 8.87 13.28
C ASP A 33 -15.15 8.33 12.95
N PHE A 34 -14.67 8.54 11.72
CA PHE A 34 -13.32 8.11 11.31
C PHE A 34 -12.25 8.87 12.08
N SER A 35 -12.42 10.19 12.24
CA SER A 35 -11.47 11.05 12.94
C SER A 35 -11.31 10.73 14.43
N ALA A 36 -12.28 10.03 15.02
CA ALA A 36 -12.29 9.61 16.41
C ALA A 36 -11.84 8.14 16.60
N ASP A 37 -11.73 7.35 15.53
CA ASP A 37 -11.26 5.95 15.58
C ASP A 37 -9.77 5.86 15.24
N ASP A 38 -8.94 6.00 16.28
CA ASP A 38 -7.49 5.88 16.18
C ASP A 38 -7.05 4.56 15.51
N LYS A 39 -7.77 3.45 15.74
CA LYS A 39 -7.36 2.14 15.21
C LYS A 39 -7.52 2.09 13.70
N THR A 40 -8.65 2.59 13.20
CA THR A 40 -8.92 2.67 11.76
C THR A 40 -7.94 3.64 11.09
N ILE A 41 -7.62 4.77 11.75
CA ILE A 41 -6.59 5.70 11.27
C ILE A 41 -5.23 5.00 11.17
N TYR A 42 -4.79 4.30 12.22
CA TYR A 42 -3.52 3.58 12.19
C TYR A 42 -3.50 2.49 11.11
N ALA A 43 -4.61 1.76 10.91
CA ALA A 43 -4.72 0.76 9.87
C ALA A 43 -4.62 1.37 8.46
N ALA A 44 -5.26 2.53 8.23
CA ALA A 44 -5.16 3.26 6.96
C ALA A 44 -3.74 3.79 6.72
N ILE A 45 -3.08 4.33 7.75
CA ILE A 45 -1.68 4.78 7.66
C ILE A 45 -0.75 3.63 7.27
N LEU A 46 -0.88 2.46 7.92
CA LEU A 46 -0.06 1.29 7.60
C LEU A 46 -0.27 0.82 6.16
N ALA A 47 -1.51 0.79 5.67
CA ALA A 47 -1.79 0.46 4.28
C ALA A 47 -1.16 1.48 3.30
N LEU A 48 -1.18 2.77 3.64
CA LEU A 48 -0.49 3.81 2.86
C LEU A 48 1.04 3.65 2.87
N GLU A 49 1.63 3.21 3.99
CA GLU A 49 3.06 2.91 4.06
C GLU A 49 3.45 1.75 3.13
N ILE A 50 2.65 0.68 3.10
CA ILE A 50 2.85 -0.47 2.19
C ILE A 50 2.76 -0.01 0.73
N ILE A 51 1.76 0.79 0.37
CA ILE A 51 1.64 1.37 -0.98
C ILE A 51 2.91 2.18 -1.32
N GLY A 52 3.40 2.99 -0.39
CA GLY A 52 4.58 3.82 -0.58
C GLY A 52 5.87 3.02 -0.73
N GLU A 53 6.00 1.87 -0.07
CA GLU A 53 7.12 0.94 -0.24
C GLU A 53 7.03 0.24 -1.60
N ALA A 54 5.91 -0.39 -1.91
CA ALA A 54 5.70 -1.09 -3.18
C ALA A 54 5.84 -0.17 -4.40
N THR A 55 5.44 1.09 -4.30
CA THR A 55 5.64 2.09 -5.36
C THR A 55 7.13 2.37 -5.62
N LYS A 56 7.98 2.39 -4.58
CA LYS A 56 9.43 2.59 -4.74
C LYS A 56 10.09 1.38 -5.39
N ASP A 57 9.69 0.18 -4.96
CA ASP A 57 10.18 -1.07 -5.53
C ASP A 57 9.85 -1.16 -7.02
N PHE A 58 8.60 -0.85 -7.38
CA PHE A 58 8.15 -0.81 -8.78
C PHE A 58 8.89 0.25 -9.61
N ALA A 59 9.12 1.45 -9.06
CA ALA A 59 9.87 2.50 -9.75
C ALA A 59 11.33 2.07 -10.02
N GLY A 60 11.98 1.42 -9.05
CA GLY A 60 13.33 0.87 -9.22
C GLY A 60 13.41 -0.14 -10.37
N PHE A 61 12.40 -1.00 -10.51
CA PHE A 61 12.29 -1.93 -11.65
C PHE A 61 12.19 -1.21 -13.00
N LEU A 62 11.39 -0.14 -13.09
CA LEU A 62 11.25 0.61 -14.35
C LEU A 62 12.55 1.33 -14.77
N GLU A 63 13.33 1.81 -13.81
CA GLU A 63 14.64 2.43 -14.06
C GLU A 63 15.67 1.41 -14.60
N THR A 64 15.59 0.14 -14.18
CA THR A 64 16.48 -0.93 -14.66
C THR A 64 16.13 -1.44 -16.05
N GLU A 65 14.85 -1.49 -16.42
CA GLU A 65 14.39 -1.97 -17.74
C GLU A 65 14.58 -0.95 -18.87
N THR A 66 14.76 0.33 -18.54
CA THR A 66 14.93 1.42 -19.50
C THR A 66 16.38 1.86 -19.72
N SER A 67 17.34 1.22 -19.02
CA SER A 67 18.79 1.52 -19.06
C SER A 67 19.59 0.61 -19.99
#